data_AF-A0A4Q6E1X5-F1
#
_entry.id   AF-A0A4Q6E1X5-F1
#
_cell.length_a   1.000
_cell.length_b   1.000
_cell.length_c   1.000
_cell.angle_alpha   90.00
_cell.angle_beta   90.00
_cell.angle_gamma   90.00
#
_symmetry.space_group_name_H-M   'P 1'
#
loop_
_entity.id
_entity.type
_entity.pdbx_description
1 polymer ?
#
loop_
_entity_poly.entity_id
_entity_poly.type
_entity_poly.pdbx_seq_one_letter_code
_entity_poly.pdbx_strand_id
1 'polypeptide(L)' 'MDQKPSLTQKQYYVVFAFVTSLFMLWGIAITMGDILNKHFQNVLNVSKADSGLVQFSIFGAYAIMGIPA' A
#
# COMPACT_ATOMS: atom_id res chain seq x y z
N MET A 1 25.12 -28.41 -22.43
CA MET A 1 24.98 -28.17 -20.98
C MET A 1 23.97 -27.05 -20.80
N ASP A 2 22.67 -27.38 -20.82
CA ASP A 2 21.59 -26.40 -20.65
C ASP A 2 21.24 -26.26 -19.16
N GLN A 3 22.00 -25.43 -18.46
CA GLN A 3 21.65 -24.98 -17.11
C GLN A 3 20.78 -23.74 -17.24
N LYS A 4 19.47 -23.94 -17.40
CA LYS A 4 18.49 -22.86 -17.31
C LYS A 4 18.58 -22.27 -15.89
N PRO A 5 18.88 -20.97 -15.71
CA PRO A 5 19.02 -20.41 -14.37
C PRO A 5 17.68 -20.57 -13.63
N SER A 6 17.72 -21.21 -12.46
CA SER A 6 16.53 -21.31 -11.61
C SER A 6 16.20 -19.92 -11.07
N LEU A 7 15.09 -19.34 -11.51
CA LEU A 7 14.66 -17.99 -11.12
C LEU A 7 14.47 -17.84 -9.61
N THR A 8 14.11 -18.93 -8.91
CA THR A 8 13.89 -18.93 -7.46
C THR A 8 14.06 -20.34 -6.90
N GLN A 9 14.65 -20.48 -5.70
CA GLN A 9 14.77 -21.78 -5.04
C GLN A 9 13.44 -22.20 -4.40
N LYS A 10 13.14 -23.52 -4.40
CA LYS A 10 11.84 -24.04 -3.93
C LYS A 10 11.47 -23.62 -2.50
N GLN A 11 12.47 -23.38 -1.65
CA GLN A 11 12.29 -22.90 -0.28
C GLN A 11 11.69 -21.48 -0.16
N TYR A 12 11.83 -20.64 -1.19
CA TYR A 12 11.32 -19.27 -1.17
C TYR A 12 9.91 -19.11 -1.72
N TYR A 13 9.27 -20.16 -2.26
CA TYR A 13 7.89 -20.06 -2.77
C TYR A 13 6.90 -19.65 -1.69
N VAL A 14 7.08 -20.14 -0.46
CA VAL A 14 6.24 -19.78 0.69
C VAL A 14 6.40 -18.29 1.01
N VAL A 15 7.64 -17.82 1.08
CA VAL A 15 7.94 -16.39 1.32
C VAL A 15 7.39 -15.52 0.20
N PHE A 16 7.54 -15.94 -1.06
CA PHE A 16 7.05 -15.21 -2.23
C PHE A 16 5.52 -15.10 -2.25
N ALA A 17 4.82 -16.20 -1.97
CA ALA A 17 3.36 -16.20 -1.87
C ALA A 17 2.88 -15.31 -0.71
N PHE A 18 3.59 -15.33 0.42
CA PHE A 18 3.28 -14.50 1.58
C PHE A 18 3.51 -13.01 1.32
N VAL A 19 4.64 -12.64 0.70
CA VAL A 19 4.91 -11.24 0.33
C VAL A 19 3.88 -10.74 -0.68
N THR A 20 3.51 -11.57 -1.66
CA THR A 20 2.50 -11.22 -2.67
C THR A 20 1.13 -10.99 -2.03
N SER A 21 0.72 -11.83 -1.07
CA SER A 21 -0.54 -11.65 -0.35
C SER A 21 -0.51 -10.41 0.56
N LEU A 22 0.61 -10.14 1.24
CA LEU A 22 0.79 -8.93 2.03
C LEU A 22 0.68 -7.65 1.17
N PHE A 23 1.31 -7.65 -0.01
CA PHE A 23 1.19 -6.53 -0.95
C PHE A 23 -0.25 -6.35 -1.44
N MET A 24 -0.94 -7.45 -1.72
CA MET A 24 -2.35 -7.40 -2.10
C MET A 24 -3.22 -6.82 -0.98
N LEU A 25 -3.06 -7.30 0.25
CA LEU A 25 -3.80 -6.80 1.42
C LEU A 25 -3.50 -5.33 1.70
N TRP A 26 -2.23 -4.93 1.58
CA TRP A 26 -1.82 -3.53 1.71
C TRP A 26 -2.47 -2.64 0.65
N GLY A 27 -2.52 -3.07 -0.62
CA GLY A 27 -3.20 -2.33 -1.68
C GLY A 27 -4.72 -2.19 -1.44
N ILE A 28 -5.37 -3.25 -0.96
CA ILE A 28 -6.78 -3.21 -0.56
C ILE A 28 -6.99 -2.22 0.59
N ALA A 29 -6.12 -2.22 1.60
CA ALA A 29 -6.22 -1.31 2.73
C ALA A 29 -6.10 0.16 2.31
N ILE A 30 -5.17 0.50 1.41
CA ILE A 30 -5.02 1.86 0.87
C ILE A 30 -6.27 2.30 0.12
N THR A 31 -6.77 1.47 -0.80
CA THR A 31 -7.97 1.80 -1.58
C THR A 31 -9.22 1.93 -0.71
N MET A 32 -9.35 1.12 0.34
CA MET A 32 -10.42 1.26 1.33
C MET A 32 -10.32 2.58 2.10
N GLY A 33 -9.11 3.03 2.44
CA GLY A 33 -8.86 4.32 3.09
C GLY A 33 -9.38 5.50 2.26
N ASP A 34 -9.17 5.47 0.94
CA ASP A 34 -9.67 6.51 0.03
C ASP A 34 -11.21 6.51 -0.08
N ILE A 35 -11.83 5.32 -0.11
CA ILE A 35 -13.29 5.18 -0.14
C ILE A 35 -13.90 5.73 1.16
N LEU A 36 -13.28 5.40 2.30
CA LEU A 36 -13.72 5.86 3.61
C LEU A 36 -13.57 7.38 3.75
N ASN A 37 -12.47 7.96 3.26
CA ASN A 37 -12.28 9.41 3.23
C ASN A 37 -13.39 10.10 2.41
N LYS A 38 -13.75 9.55 1.25
CA LYS A 38 -14.88 10.05 0.45
C LYS A 38 -16.23 9.87 1.15
N HIS A 39 -16.41 8.80 1.91
CA HIS A 39 -17.62 8.59 2.70
C HIS A 39 -17.73 9.61 3.83
N PHE A 40 -16.63 9.90 4.53
CA PHE A 40 -16.59 10.93 5.57
C PHE A 40 -16.85 12.33 5.01
N GLN A 41 -16.38 12.66 3.81
CA GLN A 41 -16.75 13.91 3.13
C GLN A 41 -18.27 14.07 3.00
N ASN A 42 -18.96 13.01 2.59
CA ASN A 42 -20.41 13.04 2.39
C ASN A 42 -21.20 13.02 3.71
N VAL A 43 -20.78 12.23 4.69
CA VAL A 43 -21.53 12.05 5.95
C VAL A 43 -21.28 13.19 6.94
N LEU A 44 -20.04 13.70 7.00
CA LEU A 44 -19.62 14.72 7.96
C LEU A 44 -19.56 16.14 7.35
N ASN A 45 -19.95 16.31 6.07
CA ASN A 45 -19.82 17.57 5.31
C ASN A 45 -18.39 18.16 5.34
N VAL A 46 -17.39 17.29 5.37
CA VAL A 46 -15.97 17.70 5.38
C VAL A 46 -15.61 18.25 3.99
N SER A 47 -14.95 19.41 3.97
CA SER A 47 -14.54 20.03 2.71
C SER A 47 -13.46 19.20 2.02
N LYS A 48 -13.39 19.29 0.68
CA LYS A 48 -12.34 18.63 -0.11
C LYS A 48 -10.93 19.06 0.32
N ALA A 49 -10.79 20.28 0.84
CA ALA A 49 -9.54 20.79 1.37
C ALA A 49 -9.06 19.97 2.59
N ASP A 50 -9.95 19.67 3.52
CA ASP A 50 -9.63 18.93 4.75
C ASP A 50 -9.30 17.45 4.47
N SER A 51 -10.02 16.86 3.51
CA SER A 51 -9.70 15.49 3.03
C SER A 51 -8.38 15.42 2.26
N GLY A 52 -8.02 16.51 1.57
CA GLY A 52 -6.72 16.65 0.94
C GLY A 52 -5.58 16.70 1.96
N LEU A 53 -5.81 17.29 3.14
CA LEU A 53 -4.82 17.28 4.24
C LEU A 53 -4.59 15.86 4.77
N VAL A 54 -5.62 15.03 4.88
CA VAL A 54 -5.48 13.63 5.30
C VAL A 54 -4.61 12.85 4.31
N GLN A 55 -4.86 12.98 3.00
CA GLN A 55 -4.02 12.35 1.98
C GLN A 55 -2.60 12.93 1.99
N PHE A 56 -2.45 14.24 2.14
CA PHE A 56 -1.14 14.89 2.25
C PHE A 56 -0.35 14.38 3.45
N SER A 57 -0.98 14.17 4.61
CA SER A 57 -0.32 13.58 5.77
C SER A 57 0.12 12.13 5.52
N ILE A 58 -0.67 11.32 4.81
CA ILE A 58 -0.31 9.94 4.48
C ILE A 58 0.90 9.91 3.54
N PHE A 59 0.85 10.65 2.42
CA PHE A 59 1.98 10.69 1.48
C PHE A 59 3.20 11.41 2.06
N GLY A 60 3.00 12.43 2.90
CA GLY A 60 4.05 13.11 3.65
C GLY A 60 4.75 12.19 4.64
N ALA A 61 4.01 11.32 5.34
CA ALA A 61 4.59 10.28 6.19
C ALA A 61 5.46 9.32 5.38
N TYR A 62 5.00 8.86 4.20
CA TYR A 62 5.83 8.05 3.30
C TYR A 62 7.11 8.78 2.86
N ALA A 63 7.03 10.07 2.53
CA ALA A 63 8.18 10.87 2.13
C ALA A 63 9.23 11.00 3.25
N ILE A 64 8.79 11.20 4.49
CA ILE A 64 9.68 11.34 5.65
C ILE A 64 10.26 9.99 6.08
N MET A 65 9.43 8.95 6.14
CA MET A 65 9.84 7.60 6.54
C MET A 65 10.77 6.94 5.50
N GLY A 66 10.75 7.39 4.25
CA GLY A 66 11.65 6.91 3.19
C GLY A 66 13.06 7.53 3.22
N ILE A 67 13.31 8.57 4.02
CA ILE A 67 14.66 9.17 4.18
C ILE A 67 15.59 8.27 5.02
N PRO A 68 15.14 7.70 6.16
CA PRO A 68 15.98 6.82 6.99
C PRO A 68 15.99 5.33 6.57
N ALA A 69 15.15 4.91 5.62
CA ALA A 69 15.04 3.54 5.13
C ALA A 69 15.96 3.28 3.94
#